data_AF-A0A7X8WCJ6-F1
#
_entry.id   AF-A0A7X8WCJ6-F1
#
_cell.length_a   1.000
_cell.length_b   1.000
_cell.length_c   1.000
_cell.angle_alpha   90.00
_cell.angle_beta   90.00
_cell.angle_gamma   90.00
#
_symmetry.space_group_name_H-M   'P 1'
#
loop_
_entity.id
_entity.type
_entity.pdbx_description
1 polymer ?
#
loop_
_entity_poly.entity_id
_entity_poly.type
_entity_poly.pdbx_seq_one_letter_code
_entity_poly.pdbx_strand_id
1 'polypeptide(L)'
;MLKKVIESSKIDHFVRWFERCEKIAIVSHTSPDGDAIGSSLGLFHFFSSQRKEVKVIMPNDFPDFLKWMPGSNDVMIYEDEKEACDAIIQEADILVCLDFNTPSRVGAMKDILLQTPARKILIDHHPYPEDFCRITMSYPHISSTSELVFRLICSMGYFGEISREGAICIYTGMMTDTGNFTYNSNNEEIYIIIYQLIKKGIDKDAIYRKVFNTYSVNRMKLQGHVINKMTIFPTYHASLITLSEEEKKEFNFEKGDNEGFVNIPLAIDEIILSCFFVETEEGFIKVSLRSQGDFPCNKMAAEYFNGGGHLNASGG
;
A
#
# COMPACT_ATOMS: atom_id res chain seq x y z
N MET A 1 -19.44 17.97 -6.04
CA MET A 1 -18.77 18.16 -4.72
C MET A 1 -18.61 16.77 -4.14
N LEU A 2 -17.42 16.37 -3.72
CA LEU A 2 -17.18 15.03 -3.14
C LEU A 2 -17.95 14.87 -1.82
N LYS A 3 -18.45 13.67 -1.53
CA LYS A 3 -19.06 13.34 -0.24
C LYS A 3 -18.03 13.51 0.88
N LYS A 4 -18.50 14.02 2.02
CA LYS A 4 -17.69 14.11 3.24
C LYS A 4 -17.59 12.73 3.88
N VAL A 5 -16.51 12.01 3.56
CA VAL A 5 -16.22 10.69 4.12
C VAL A 5 -15.52 10.81 5.48
N ILE A 6 -14.51 11.67 5.56
CA ILE A 6 -13.73 11.85 6.80
C ILE A 6 -14.52 12.73 7.76
N GLU A 7 -14.65 12.28 9.01
CA GLU A 7 -15.36 13.01 10.06
C GLU A 7 -14.70 14.36 10.33
N SER A 8 -15.50 15.44 10.32
CA SER A 8 -14.98 16.81 10.52
C SER A 8 -14.27 16.97 11.87
N SER A 9 -14.72 16.31 12.93
CA SER A 9 -14.05 16.33 14.24
C SER A 9 -12.62 15.77 14.19
N LYS A 10 -12.37 14.74 13.36
CA LYS A 10 -11.03 14.15 13.16
C LYS A 10 -10.15 15.08 12.32
N ILE A 11 -10.72 15.70 11.27
CA ILE A 11 -10.03 16.72 10.47
C ILE A 11 -9.62 17.89 11.35
N ASP A 12 -10.54 18.48 12.11
CA ASP A 12 -10.28 19.62 12.99
C ASP A 12 -9.22 19.29 14.04
N HIS A 13 -9.22 18.05 14.56
CA HIS A 13 -8.21 17.59 15.51
C HIS A 13 -6.84 17.49 14.86
N PHE A 14 -6.76 16.90 13.67
CA PHE A 14 -5.50 16.79 12.94
C PHE A 14 -4.96 18.16 12.53
N VAL A 15 -5.82 19.08 12.05
CA VAL A 15 -5.44 20.46 11.70
C VAL A 15 -4.78 21.17 12.87
N ARG A 16 -5.33 21.04 14.09
CA ARG A 16 -4.69 21.62 15.31
C ARG A 16 -3.30 21.07 15.60
N TRP A 17 -3.04 19.80 15.28
CA TRP A 17 -1.69 19.24 15.42
C TRP A 17 -0.78 19.75 14.31
N PHE A 18 -1.27 19.68 13.07
CA PHE A 18 -0.55 20.07 11.86
C PHE A 18 -0.09 21.54 11.90
N GLU A 19 -0.93 22.47 12.35
CA GLU A 19 -0.58 23.89 12.48
C GLU A 19 0.57 24.13 13.47
N ARG A 20 0.71 23.29 14.50
CA ARG A 20 1.67 23.48 15.61
C ARG A 20 2.93 22.63 15.49
N CYS A 21 2.94 21.62 14.63
CA CYS A 21 4.10 20.75 14.44
C CYS A 21 5.15 21.41 13.54
N GLU A 22 6.39 20.98 13.68
CA GLU A 22 7.48 21.28 12.77
C GLU A 22 8.01 19.99 12.13
N LYS A 23 8.13 18.92 12.92
CA LYS A 23 8.68 17.63 12.51
C LYS A 23 7.60 16.56 12.37
N ILE A 24 7.55 15.90 11.21
CA ILE A 24 6.59 14.84 10.89
C ILE A 24 7.33 13.60 10.40
N ALA A 25 7.05 12.46 11.02
CA ALA A 25 7.43 11.15 10.49
C ALA A 25 6.20 10.48 9.87
N ILE A 26 6.36 9.95 8.66
CA ILE A 26 5.35 9.13 7.96
C ILE A 26 5.87 7.71 7.91
N VAL A 27 5.06 6.75 8.35
CA VAL A 27 5.39 5.32 8.36
C VAL A 27 4.29 4.52 7.68
N SER A 28 4.67 3.39 7.07
CA SER A 28 3.74 2.42 6.47
C SER A 28 4.17 0.97 6.76
N HIS A 29 3.53 -0.01 6.13
CA HIS A 29 3.74 -1.44 6.43
C HIS A 29 4.98 -2.06 5.78
N THR A 30 5.34 -3.25 6.27
CA THR A 30 6.37 -4.12 5.68
C THR A 30 5.93 -4.64 4.31
N SER A 31 6.90 -4.87 3.42
CA SER A 31 6.66 -5.11 2.00
C SER A 31 5.72 -4.04 1.39
N PRO A 32 6.07 -2.75 1.53
CA PRO A 32 5.23 -1.66 1.07
C PRO A 32 5.00 -1.75 -0.44
N ASP A 33 3.75 -1.55 -0.85
CA ASP A 33 3.33 -1.61 -2.24
C ASP A 33 3.04 -0.20 -2.80
N GLY A 34 2.36 -0.13 -3.93
CA GLY A 34 2.09 1.15 -4.58
C GLY A 34 1.20 2.10 -3.77
N ASP A 35 0.30 1.60 -2.91
CA ASP A 35 -0.56 2.46 -2.09
C ASP A 35 0.14 2.92 -0.81
N ALA A 36 0.92 2.04 -0.18
CA ALA A 36 1.81 2.41 0.91
C ALA A 36 2.78 3.54 0.50
N ILE A 37 3.48 3.36 -0.63
CA ILE A 37 4.41 4.36 -1.16
C ILE A 37 3.66 5.59 -1.71
N GLY A 38 2.56 5.39 -2.43
CA GLY A 38 1.78 6.45 -3.06
C GLY A 38 1.12 7.40 -2.07
N SER A 39 0.49 6.85 -1.04
CA SER A 39 -0.13 7.63 0.03
C SER A 39 0.92 8.39 0.85
N SER A 40 2.03 7.73 1.18
CA SER A 40 3.14 8.32 1.93
C SER A 40 3.81 9.46 1.18
N LEU A 41 4.18 9.25 -0.09
CA LEU A 41 4.79 10.30 -0.90
C LEU A 41 3.80 11.41 -1.26
N GLY A 42 2.52 11.08 -1.48
CA GLY A 42 1.47 12.07 -1.69
C GLY A 42 1.35 13.05 -0.52
N LEU A 43 1.38 12.53 0.70
CA LEU A 43 1.31 13.33 1.93
C LEU A 43 2.65 14.03 2.23
N PHE A 44 3.79 13.40 1.93
CA PHE A 44 5.13 14.01 2.00
C PHE A 44 5.23 15.28 1.14
N HIS A 45 4.79 15.22 -0.12
CA HIS A 45 4.79 16.39 -1.01
C HIS A 45 3.92 17.51 -0.47
N PHE A 46 2.73 17.17 0.05
CA PHE A 46 1.86 18.14 0.69
C PHE A 46 2.53 18.78 1.91
N PHE A 47 2.98 18.01 2.89
CA PHE A 47 3.60 18.57 4.11
C PHE A 47 4.87 19.37 3.81
N SER A 48 5.68 18.93 2.84
CA SER A 48 6.88 19.66 2.41
C SER A 48 6.52 21.03 1.80
N SER A 49 5.44 21.12 1.00
CA SER A 49 4.94 22.40 0.48
C SER A 49 4.53 23.38 1.59
N GLN A 50 4.13 22.85 2.75
CA GLN A 50 3.76 23.60 3.94
C GLN A 50 4.96 23.88 4.87
N ARG A 51 6.19 23.70 4.37
CA ARG A 51 7.47 23.96 5.06
C ARG A 51 7.65 23.18 6.36
N LYS A 52 7.04 21.99 6.45
CA LYS A 52 7.31 21.05 7.55
C LYS A 52 8.58 20.26 7.25
N GLU A 53 9.29 19.84 8.29
CA GLU A 53 10.34 18.84 8.17
C GLU A 53 9.69 17.46 8.16
N VAL A 54 9.78 16.76 7.04
CA VAL A 54 9.03 15.51 6.83
C VAL A 54 9.98 14.41 6.42
N LYS A 55 9.84 13.24 7.04
CA LYS A 55 10.57 12.02 6.68
C LYS A 55 9.61 10.86 6.49
N VAL A 56 9.77 10.16 5.38
CA VAL A 56 9.06 8.90 5.10
C VAL A 56 10.00 7.75 5.44
N ILE A 57 9.52 6.84 6.29
CA ILE A 57 10.29 5.70 6.77
C ILE A 57 9.48 4.43 6.47
N MET A 58 10.08 3.53 5.70
CA MET A 58 9.50 2.23 5.40
C MET A 58 10.23 1.15 6.21
N PRO A 59 9.52 0.12 6.72
CA PRO A 59 10.16 -0.97 7.46
C PRO A 59 11.26 -1.67 6.65
N ASN A 60 11.01 -1.89 5.36
CA ASN A 60 11.92 -2.58 4.47
C ASN A 60 11.80 -2.07 3.03
N ASP A 61 12.72 -2.51 2.19
CA ASP A 61 12.83 -2.01 0.82
C ASP A 61 11.59 -2.34 -0.05
N PHE A 62 11.33 -1.52 -1.05
CA PHE A 62 10.15 -1.55 -1.91
C PHE A 62 10.49 -1.79 -3.38
N PRO A 63 9.56 -2.35 -4.20
CA PRO A 63 9.88 -2.78 -5.55
C PRO A 63 10.43 -1.69 -6.49
N ASP A 64 11.32 -2.10 -7.40
CA ASP A 64 11.98 -1.22 -8.37
C ASP A 64 11.01 -0.44 -9.27
N PHE A 65 9.87 -1.04 -9.60
CA PHE A 65 8.82 -0.40 -10.39
C PHE A 65 8.13 0.77 -9.67
N LEU A 66 8.46 1.06 -8.41
CA LEU A 66 8.02 2.24 -7.65
C LEU A 66 9.16 3.26 -7.44
N LYS A 67 10.42 2.91 -7.70
CA LYS A 67 11.59 3.78 -7.47
C LYS A 67 11.62 5.03 -8.33
N TRP A 68 10.84 5.08 -9.41
CA TRP A 68 10.70 6.27 -10.25
C TRP A 68 9.82 7.37 -9.63
N MET A 69 9.05 7.07 -8.58
CA MET A 69 8.07 8.00 -8.01
C MET A 69 8.77 9.24 -7.42
N PRO A 70 8.26 10.46 -7.63
CA PRO A 70 8.90 11.66 -7.08
C PRO A 70 9.04 11.61 -5.56
N GLY A 71 10.26 11.77 -5.04
CA GLY A 71 10.57 11.69 -3.61
C GLY A 71 10.92 10.28 -3.11
N SER A 72 10.87 9.25 -3.96
CA SER A 72 11.24 7.87 -3.59
C SER A 72 12.67 7.74 -3.06
N ASN A 73 13.62 8.52 -3.61
CA ASN A 73 15.03 8.50 -3.22
C ASN A 73 15.28 9.05 -1.80
N ASP A 74 14.31 9.78 -1.24
CA ASP A 74 14.40 10.36 0.11
C ASP A 74 13.71 9.47 1.17
N VAL A 75 13.13 8.34 0.76
CA VAL A 75 12.52 7.35 1.66
C VAL A 75 13.62 6.61 2.40
N MET A 76 13.57 6.61 3.73
CA MET A 76 14.50 5.87 4.57
C MET A 76 14.00 4.44 4.77
N ILE A 77 14.91 3.48 4.72
CA ILE A 77 14.63 2.07 4.95
C ILE A 77 15.11 1.70 6.36
N TYR A 78 14.18 1.28 7.22
CA TYR A 78 14.46 1.02 8.63
C TYR A 78 15.45 -0.13 8.84
N GLU A 79 15.35 -1.19 8.04
CA GLU A 79 16.30 -2.32 8.05
C GLU A 79 17.74 -1.89 7.76
N ASP A 80 17.93 -0.84 6.95
CA ASP A 80 19.27 -0.36 6.55
C ASP A 80 19.80 0.72 7.51
N GLU A 81 18.92 1.56 8.07
CA GLU A 81 19.29 2.77 8.82
C GLU A 81 18.54 2.90 10.16
N LYS A 82 18.50 1.81 10.94
CA LYS A 82 17.71 1.69 12.16
C LYS A 82 17.88 2.87 13.14
N GLU A 83 19.12 3.17 13.55
CA GLU A 83 19.37 4.18 14.60
C GLU A 83 18.95 5.59 14.14
N ALA A 84 19.16 5.92 12.86
CA ALA A 84 18.76 7.21 12.30
C ALA A 84 17.23 7.32 12.23
N CYS A 85 16.55 6.25 11.83
CA CYS A 85 15.10 6.20 11.80
C CYS A 85 14.50 6.31 13.21
N ASP A 86 15.05 5.62 14.20
CA ASP A 86 14.60 5.69 15.59
C ASP A 86 14.69 7.13 16.13
N ALA A 87 15.81 7.83 15.86
CA ALA A 87 15.98 9.22 16.26
C ALA A 87 14.91 10.14 15.64
N ILE A 88 14.64 9.99 14.34
CA ILE A 88 13.62 10.76 13.62
C ILE A 88 12.23 10.51 14.22
N ILE A 89 11.87 9.24 14.47
CA ILE A 89 10.56 8.88 15.04
C ILE A 89 10.42 9.40 16.47
N GLN A 90 11.50 9.41 17.26
CA GLN A 90 11.51 9.90 18.63
C GLN A 90 11.38 11.43 18.72
N GLU A 91 11.96 12.15 17.75
CA GLU A 91 11.93 13.62 17.68
C GLU A 91 10.71 14.19 16.95
N ALA A 92 9.92 13.35 16.28
CA ALA A 92 8.74 13.81 15.55
C ALA A 92 7.66 14.38 16.49
N ASP A 93 7.04 15.49 16.10
CA ASP A 93 5.85 16.01 16.79
C ASP A 93 4.62 15.15 16.48
N ILE A 94 4.56 14.65 15.24
CA ILE A 94 3.48 13.83 14.71
C ILE A 94 4.08 12.61 14.00
N LEU A 95 3.57 11.44 14.34
CA LEU A 95 3.76 10.20 13.60
C LEU A 95 2.48 9.90 12.82
N VAL A 96 2.58 9.87 11.49
CA VAL A 96 1.48 9.52 10.59
C VAL A 96 1.64 8.07 10.15
N CYS A 97 0.72 7.22 10.59
CA CYS A 97 0.64 5.81 10.23
C CYS A 97 -0.30 5.68 9.02
N LEU A 98 0.25 5.33 7.86
CA LEU A 98 -0.49 5.19 6.60
C LEU A 98 -0.57 3.73 6.17
N ASP A 99 -1.77 3.30 5.77
CA ASP A 99 -1.98 2.03 5.07
C ASP A 99 -1.72 0.76 5.90
N PHE A 100 -1.79 0.88 7.22
CA PHE A 100 -1.82 -0.26 8.13
C PHE A 100 -2.53 0.11 9.43
N ASN A 101 -3.21 -0.85 10.05
CA ASN A 101 -4.00 -0.60 11.24
C ASN A 101 -3.68 -1.51 12.43
N THR A 102 -2.59 -2.27 12.34
CA THR A 102 -2.06 -3.10 13.43
C THR A 102 -0.54 -2.89 13.54
N PRO A 103 0.03 -2.62 14.73
CA PRO A 103 1.46 -2.38 14.89
C PRO A 103 2.38 -3.54 14.46
N SER A 104 1.90 -4.78 14.38
CA SER A 104 2.69 -5.89 13.84
C SER A 104 3.04 -5.70 12.36
N ARG A 105 2.27 -4.90 11.61
CA ARG A 105 2.48 -4.63 10.18
C ARG A 105 3.72 -3.80 9.89
N VAL A 106 4.34 -3.17 10.89
CA VAL A 106 5.59 -2.40 10.71
C VAL A 106 6.85 -3.19 11.10
N GLY A 107 6.72 -4.49 11.41
CA GLY A 107 7.86 -5.36 11.70
C GLY A 107 8.73 -4.85 12.86
N ALA A 108 10.05 -4.74 12.63
CA ALA A 108 11.01 -4.30 13.64
C ALA A 108 10.77 -2.87 14.17
N MET A 109 10.01 -2.04 13.43
CA MET A 109 9.64 -0.68 13.87
C MET A 109 8.56 -0.67 14.96
N LYS A 110 7.94 -1.81 15.29
CA LYS A 110 6.79 -1.88 16.20
C LYS A 110 7.07 -1.23 17.55
N ASP A 111 8.23 -1.52 18.15
CA ASP A 111 8.55 -1.07 19.50
C ASP A 111 8.74 0.45 19.54
N ILE A 112 9.54 1.01 18.62
CA ILE A 112 9.73 2.48 18.53
C ILE A 112 8.43 3.20 18.18
N LEU A 113 7.62 2.62 17.28
CA LEU A 113 6.30 3.15 16.92
C LEU A 113 5.38 3.26 18.12
N LEU A 114 5.40 2.29 19.04
CA LEU A 114 4.54 2.31 20.23
C LEU A 114 5.09 3.23 21.33
N GLN A 115 6.42 3.27 21.49
CA GLN A 115 7.08 3.98 22.59
C GLN A 115 7.30 5.48 22.35
N THR A 116 7.33 5.92 21.08
CA THR A 116 7.59 7.34 20.76
C THR A 116 6.58 8.28 21.45
N PRO A 117 7.02 9.45 21.96
CA PRO A 117 6.13 10.47 22.50
C PRO A 117 5.34 11.22 21.42
N ALA A 118 5.65 11.03 20.13
CA ALA A 118 4.97 11.68 19.02
C ALA A 118 3.46 11.45 19.06
N ARG A 119 2.69 12.47 18.63
CA ARG A 119 1.23 12.35 18.49
C ARG A 119 0.93 11.48 17.27
N LYS A 120 0.18 10.40 17.47
CA LYS A 120 -0.05 9.38 16.44
C LYS A 120 -1.40 9.55 15.75
N ILE A 121 -1.41 9.55 14.42
CA ILE A 121 -2.62 9.51 13.59
C ILE A 121 -2.55 8.33 12.63
N LEU A 122 -3.65 7.58 12.56
CA LEU A 122 -3.86 6.50 11.61
C LEU A 122 -4.75 7.01 10.47
N ILE A 123 -4.32 6.79 9.22
CA ILE A 123 -5.14 6.97 8.00
C ILE A 123 -5.03 5.68 7.20
N ASP A 124 -6.13 4.95 7.11
CA ASP A 124 -6.10 3.59 6.60
C ASP A 124 -7.48 3.12 6.10
N HIS A 125 -7.46 2.18 5.16
CA HIS A 125 -8.67 1.59 4.57
C HIS A 125 -8.81 0.08 4.87
N HIS A 126 -7.95 -0.51 5.70
CA HIS A 126 -8.07 -1.90 6.10
C HIS A 126 -9.14 -2.07 7.20
N PRO A 127 -9.83 -3.22 7.24
CA PRO A 127 -10.79 -3.51 8.30
C PRO A 127 -10.08 -3.82 9.63
N TYR A 128 -10.83 -3.68 10.73
CA TYR A 128 -10.42 -4.08 12.10
C TYR A 128 -9.20 -3.34 12.68
N PRO A 129 -9.22 -1.99 12.78
CA PRO A 129 -8.10 -1.24 13.33
C PRO A 129 -7.88 -1.48 14.83
N GLU A 130 -6.62 -1.60 15.24
CA GLU A 130 -6.22 -1.57 16.64
C GLU A 130 -6.12 -0.13 17.19
N ASP A 131 -6.28 0.01 18.50
CA ASP A 131 -6.26 1.31 19.18
C ASP A 131 -4.83 1.68 19.64
N PHE A 132 -4.02 2.18 18.72
CA PHE A 132 -2.65 2.66 19.00
C PHE A 132 -2.41 4.11 18.54
N CYS A 133 -3.39 4.72 17.87
CA CYS A 133 -3.32 6.10 17.39
C CYS A 133 -4.37 6.97 18.07
N ARG A 134 -4.00 8.19 18.45
CA ARG A 134 -4.89 9.12 19.15
C ARG A 134 -5.97 9.71 18.22
N ILE A 135 -5.70 9.76 16.92
CA ILE A 135 -6.69 10.02 15.86
C ILE A 135 -6.71 8.79 14.94
N THR A 136 -7.89 8.22 14.72
CA THR A 136 -8.08 7.04 13.87
C THR A 136 -9.05 7.34 12.72
N MET A 137 -8.52 7.46 11.51
CA MET A 137 -9.25 7.62 10.25
C MET A 137 -9.25 6.29 9.50
N SER A 138 -10.06 5.33 9.96
CA SER A 138 -10.24 4.02 9.32
C SER A 138 -11.53 3.97 8.51
N TYR A 139 -11.42 3.78 7.19
CA TYR A 139 -12.55 3.81 6.27
C TYR A 139 -12.53 2.64 5.27
N PRO A 140 -12.95 1.43 5.68
CA PRO A 140 -12.80 0.22 4.85
C PRO A 140 -13.65 0.14 3.58
N HIS A 141 -14.55 1.10 3.37
CA HIS A 141 -15.35 1.23 2.16
C HIS A 141 -14.69 2.10 1.10
N ILE A 142 -13.51 2.68 1.40
CA ILE A 142 -12.69 3.44 0.47
C ILE A 142 -11.65 2.51 -0.14
N SER A 143 -11.40 2.68 -1.43
CA SER A 143 -10.66 1.69 -2.20
C SER A 143 -9.15 1.78 -2.03
N SER A 144 -8.61 2.82 -1.39
CA SER A 144 -7.18 2.94 -1.11
C SER A 144 -6.90 4.03 -0.06
N THR A 145 -5.79 3.93 0.65
CA THR A 145 -5.27 4.96 1.55
C THR A 145 -4.87 6.23 0.79
N SER A 146 -4.37 6.12 -0.46
CA SER A 146 -4.12 7.30 -1.31
C SER A 146 -5.37 8.13 -1.58
N GLU A 147 -6.55 7.51 -1.75
CA GLU A 147 -7.81 8.25 -1.83
C GLU A 147 -8.11 9.00 -0.53
N LEU A 148 -7.86 8.38 0.64
CA LEU A 148 -8.04 9.04 1.94
C LEU A 148 -7.09 10.23 2.12
N VAL A 149 -5.84 10.11 1.67
CA VAL A 149 -4.87 11.22 1.65
C VAL A 149 -5.38 12.38 0.79
N PHE A 150 -5.87 12.10 -0.43
CA PHE A 150 -6.47 13.13 -1.27
C PHE A 150 -7.65 13.83 -0.57
N ARG A 151 -8.56 13.05 0.01
CA ARG A 151 -9.74 13.56 0.71
C ARG A 151 -9.38 14.39 1.93
N LEU A 152 -8.37 13.99 2.69
CA LEU A 152 -7.89 14.72 3.86
C LEU A 152 -7.36 16.10 3.45
N ILE A 153 -6.43 16.14 2.48
CA ILE A 153 -5.84 17.40 2.00
C ILE A 153 -6.93 18.34 1.46
N CYS A 154 -7.89 17.81 0.69
CA CYS A 154 -9.02 18.59 0.18
C CYS A 154 -9.91 19.11 1.31
N SER A 155 -10.19 18.28 2.33
CA SER A 155 -11.06 18.64 3.45
C SER A 155 -10.42 19.67 4.37
N MET A 156 -9.09 19.72 4.43
CA MET A 156 -8.33 20.79 5.10
C MET A 156 -8.31 22.10 4.29
N GLY A 157 -8.87 22.12 3.07
CA GLY A 157 -8.89 23.30 2.21
C GLY A 157 -7.65 23.48 1.33
N TYR A 158 -6.75 22.49 1.30
CA TYR A 158 -5.45 22.59 0.62
C TYR A 158 -5.39 21.87 -0.73
N PHE A 159 -6.52 21.66 -1.41
CA PHE A 159 -6.51 21.07 -2.76
C PHE A 159 -5.57 21.82 -3.72
N GLY A 160 -5.49 23.15 -3.60
CA GLY A 160 -4.57 23.99 -4.39
C GLY A 160 -3.10 23.57 -4.24
N GLU A 161 -2.71 23.14 -3.05
CA GLU A 161 -1.33 22.80 -2.65
C GLU A 161 -0.92 21.37 -3.01
N ILE A 162 -1.82 20.54 -3.52
CA ILE A 162 -1.43 19.25 -4.10
C ILE A 162 -0.60 19.55 -5.37
N SER A 163 0.71 19.33 -5.29
CA SER A 163 1.62 19.49 -6.42
C SER A 163 1.37 18.43 -7.49
N ARG A 164 1.95 18.61 -8.68
CA ARG A 164 1.93 17.58 -9.73
C ARG A 164 2.59 16.28 -9.24
N GLU A 165 3.67 16.37 -8.48
CA GLU A 165 4.39 15.22 -7.93
C GLU A 165 3.56 14.50 -6.87
N GLY A 166 2.94 15.22 -5.94
CA GLY A 166 1.99 14.63 -4.99
C GLY A 166 0.80 13.98 -5.69
N ALA A 167 0.28 14.59 -6.77
CA ALA A 167 -0.79 14.01 -7.56
C ALA A 167 -0.38 12.73 -8.30
N ILE A 168 0.87 12.63 -8.78
CA ILE A 168 1.44 11.40 -9.36
C ILE A 168 1.41 10.30 -8.30
N CYS A 169 1.90 10.58 -7.08
CA CYS A 169 1.99 9.59 -6.01
C CYS A 169 0.60 9.10 -5.57
N ILE A 170 -0.34 10.02 -5.35
CA ILE A 170 -1.73 9.68 -5.00
C ILE A 170 -2.37 8.83 -6.09
N TYR A 171 -2.21 9.20 -7.37
CA TYR A 171 -2.78 8.43 -8.48
C TYR A 171 -2.17 7.02 -8.54
N THR A 172 -0.84 6.90 -8.35
CA THR A 172 -0.16 5.60 -8.35
C THR A 172 -0.77 4.66 -7.32
N GLY A 173 -0.95 5.11 -6.07
CA GLY A 173 -1.51 4.25 -5.02
C GLY A 173 -2.97 3.86 -5.26
N MET A 174 -3.80 4.80 -5.70
CA MET A 174 -5.18 4.49 -6.13
C MET A 174 -5.21 3.47 -7.26
N MET A 175 -4.30 3.59 -8.23
CA MET A 175 -4.20 2.68 -9.37
C MET A 175 -3.74 1.29 -8.95
N THR A 176 -2.72 1.16 -8.09
CA THR A 176 -2.21 -0.15 -7.70
C THR A 176 -3.18 -0.91 -6.82
N ASP A 177 -3.83 -0.24 -5.86
CA ASP A 177 -4.72 -0.93 -4.92
C ASP A 177 -6.06 -1.36 -5.55
N THR A 178 -6.42 -0.79 -6.69
CA THR A 178 -7.62 -1.16 -7.46
C THR A 178 -7.32 -2.00 -8.71
N GLY A 179 -6.06 -2.41 -8.90
CA GLY A 179 -5.61 -3.15 -10.08
C GLY A 179 -5.88 -2.41 -11.37
N ASN A 180 -5.46 -1.15 -11.43
CA ASN A 180 -5.78 -0.21 -12.49
C ASN A 180 -7.29 -0.02 -12.67
N PHE A 181 -8.00 0.15 -11.55
CA PHE A 181 -9.45 0.40 -11.51
C PHE A 181 -10.28 -0.72 -12.16
N THR A 182 -9.86 -1.97 -11.97
CA THR A 182 -10.57 -3.17 -12.47
C THR A 182 -11.30 -3.94 -11.37
N TYR A 183 -10.96 -3.72 -10.11
CA TYR A 183 -11.70 -4.22 -8.94
C TYR A 183 -11.85 -3.13 -7.89
N ASN A 184 -12.83 -3.29 -6.99
CA ASN A 184 -13.15 -2.35 -5.89
C ASN A 184 -13.22 -0.85 -6.31
N SER A 185 -13.68 -0.56 -7.54
CA SER A 185 -13.52 0.76 -8.17
C SER A 185 -14.80 1.33 -8.77
N ASN A 186 -15.97 0.75 -8.48
CA ASN A 186 -17.26 1.22 -9.03
C ASN A 186 -17.76 2.55 -8.44
N ASN A 187 -17.15 3.10 -7.40
CA ASN A 187 -17.58 4.35 -6.78
C ASN A 187 -17.34 5.53 -7.74
N GLU A 188 -18.38 6.31 -8.03
CA GLU A 188 -18.27 7.43 -8.97
C GLU A 188 -17.23 8.49 -8.57
N GLU A 189 -16.97 8.64 -7.27
CA GLU A 189 -16.05 9.66 -6.76
C GLU A 189 -14.58 9.35 -7.05
N ILE A 190 -14.21 8.08 -7.23
CA ILE A 190 -12.86 7.69 -7.65
C ILE A 190 -12.51 8.39 -8.96
N TYR A 191 -13.43 8.36 -9.94
CA TYR A 191 -13.20 8.95 -11.25
C TYR A 191 -13.23 10.50 -11.22
N ILE A 192 -13.99 11.09 -10.29
CA ILE A 192 -13.92 12.53 -10.03
C ILE A 192 -12.54 12.90 -9.47
N ILE A 193 -12.00 12.12 -8.53
CA ILE A 193 -10.66 12.33 -7.98
C ILE A 193 -9.61 12.18 -9.06
N ILE A 194 -9.66 11.12 -9.89
CA ILE A 194 -8.76 10.93 -11.04
C ILE A 194 -8.80 12.15 -11.96
N TYR A 195 -9.99 12.66 -12.30
CA TYR A 195 -10.12 13.88 -13.09
C TYR A 195 -9.40 15.07 -12.44
N GLN A 196 -9.51 15.26 -11.13
CA GLN A 196 -8.79 16.33 -10.43
C GLN A 196 -7.28 16.14 -10.43
N LEU A 197 -6.79 14.91 -10.31
CA LEU A 197 -5.36 14.59 -10.39
C LEU A 197 -4.83 14.84 -11.80
N ILE A 198 -5.57 14.47 -12.85
CA ILE A 198 -5.24 14.79 -14.25
C ILE A 198 -5.14 16.31 -14.46
N LYS A 199 -6.02 17.10 -13.84
CA LYS A 199 -5.94 18.57 -13.88
C LYS A 199 -4.66 19.14 -13.25
N LYS A 200 -3.97 18.39 -12.40
CA LYS A 200 -2.63 18.76 -11.88
C LYS A 200 -1.50 18.49 -12.89
N GLY A 201 -1.82 17.96 -14.07
CA GLY A 201 -0.87 17.74 -15.18
C GLY A 201 -0.18 16.38 -15.13
N ILE A 202 -0.76 15.38 -14.47
CA ILE A 202 -0.22 14.02 -14.48
C ILE A 202 -0.48 13.33 -15.83
N ASP A 203 0.42 12.45 -16.24
CA ASP A 203 0.21 11.53 -17.37
C ASP A 203 -0.07 10.14 -16.80
N LYS A 204 -1.34 9.80 -16.66
CA LYS A 204 -1.77 8.52 -16.09
C LYS A 204 -1.27 7.31 -16.88
N ASP A 205 -1.09 7.44 -18.19
CA ASP A 205 -0.66 6.34 -19.05
C ASP A 205 0.85 6.11 -18.90
N ALA A 206 1.63 7.19 -18.73
CA ALA A 206 3.04 7.07 -18.37
C ALA A 206 3.23 6.46 -16.98
N ILE A 207 2.39 6.81 -16.01
CA ILE A 207 2.41 6.20 -14.67
C ILE A 207 2.12 4.70 -14.78
N TYR A 208 1.05 4.31 -15.48
CA TYR A 208 0.73 2.90 -15.73
C TYR A 208 1.93 2.15 -16.34
N ARG A 209 2.54 2.70 -17.40
CA ARG A 209 3.69 2.06 -18.05
C ARG A 209 4.89 1.90 -17.10
N LYS A 210 5.13 2.87 -16.21
CA LYS A 210 6.26 2.82 -15.26
C LYS A 210 6.06 1.76 -14.17
N VAL A 211 4.81 1.47 -13.79
CA VAL A 211 4.47 0.46 -12.79
C VAL A 211 4.35 -0.95 -13.39
N PHE A 212 3.68 -1.08 -14.53
CA PHE A 212 3.28 -2.39 -15.08
C PHE A 212 4.02 -2.81 -16.36
N ASN A 213 4.77 -1.91 -17.01
CA ASN A 213 5.46 -2.19 -18.28
C ASN A 213 6.99 -1.99 -18.18
N THR A 214 7.57 -2.31 -17.03
CA THR A 214 9.00 -2.15 -16.71
C THR A 214 9.67 -3.46 -16.28
N TYR A 215 8.97 -4.58 -16.43
CA TYR A 215 9.43 -5.89 -15.98
C TYR A 215 10.60 -6.45 -16.79
N SER A 216 11.49 -7.16 -16.10
CA SER A 216 12.63 -7.85 -16.71
C SER A 216 12.17 -9.06 -17.55
N VAL A 217 13.02 -9.48 -18.50
CA VAL A 217 12.78 -10.72 -19.28
C VAL A 217 12.71 -11.94 -18.35
N ASN A 218 13.52 -11.95 -17.29
CA ASN A 218 13.56 -13.00 -16.29
C ASN A 218 12.23 -13.14 -15.57
N ARG A 219 11.66 -12.02 -15.09
CA ARG A 219 10.31 -11.99 -14.51
C ARG A 219 9.25 -12.55 -15.45
N MET A 220 9.27 -12.12 -16.73
CA MET A 220 8.30 -12.58 -17.72
C MET A 220 8.41 -14.10 -17.98
N LYS A 221 9.63 -14.63 -18.01
CA LYS A 221 9.86 -16.08 -18.12
C LYS A 221 9.38 -16.83 -16.86
N LEU A 222 9.68 -16.29 -15.68
CA LEU A 222 9.22 -16.85 -14.41
C LEU A 222 7.69 -16.89 -14.34
N GLN A 223 7.01 -15.84 -14.78
CA GLN A 223 5.55 -15.82 -14.90
C GLN A 223 5.05 -16.97 -15.77
N GLY A 224 5.64 -17.16 -16.96
CA GLY A 224 5.31 -18.29 -17.84
C GLY A 224 5.54 -19.65 -17.18
N HIS A 225 6.64 -19.81 -16.44
CA HIS A 225 6.96 -21.02 -15.69
C HIS A 225 5.89 -21.33 -14.63
N VAL A 226 5.58 -20.34 -13.79
CA VAL A 226 4.59 -20.47 -12.71
C VAL A 226 3.19 -20.80 -13.25
N ILE A 227 2.79 -20.19 -14.38
CA ILE A 227 1.53 -20.50 -15.06
C ILE A 227 1.52 -21.93 -15.59
N ASN A 228 2.62 -22.37 -16.23
CA ASN A 228 2.71 -23.70 -16.84
C ASN A 228 2.57 -24.85 -15.83
N LYS A 229 2.99 -24.63 -14.58
CA LYS A 229 2.88 -25.62 -13.48
C LYS A 229 1.65 -25.44 -12.58
N MET A 230 0.74 -24.54 -12.95
CA MET A 230 -0.48 -24.27 -12.17
C MET A 230 -1.32 -25.54 -11.98
N THR A 231 -1.84 -25.73 -10.77
CA THR A 231 -2.81 -26.78 -10.47
C THR A 231 -4.21 -26.17 -10.37
N ILE A 232 -5.18 -26.75 -11.09
CA ILE A 232 -6.59 -26.35 -11.03
C ILE A 232 -7.37 -27.37 -10.20
N PHE A 233 -8.29 -26.87 -9.38
CA PHE A 233 -9.24 -27.66 -8.63
C PHE A 233 -10.67 -27.33 -9.09
N PRO A 234 -11.18 -27.98 -10.16
CA PRO A 234 -12.46 -27.60 -10.77
C PRO A 234 -13.64 -27.65 -9.79
N THR A 235 -13.69 -28.69 -8.95
CA THR A 235 -14.75 -28.86 -7.93
C THR A 235 -14.82 -27.71 -6.93
N TYR A 236 -13.69 -27.03 -6.69
CA TYR A 236 -13.58 -25.94 -5.72
C TYR A 236 -13.51 -24.56 -6.39
N HIS A 237 -13.62 -24.48 -7.72
CA HIS A 237 -13.48 -23.22 -8.46
C HIS A 237 -12.17 -22.48 -8.08
N ALA A 238 -11.10 -23.23 -7.87
CA ALA A 238 -9.87 -22.73 -7.27
C ALA A 238 -8.61 -23.12 -8.07
N SER A 239 -7.56 -22.33 -7.94
CA SER A 239 -6.24 -22.60 -8.52
C SER A 239 -5.13 -22.47 -7.48
N LEU A 240 -4.05 -23.22 -7.67
CA LEU A 240 -2.81 -23.10 -6.92
C LEU A 240 -1.64 -22.90 -7.88
N ILE A 241 -0.86 -21.86 -7.61
CA ILE A 241 0.48 -21.68 -8.15
C ILE A 241 1.49 -21.69 -7.00
N THR A 242 2.72 -22.09 -7.28
CA THR A 242 3.79 -22.14 -6.28
C THR A 242 5.08 -21.52 -6.81
N LEU A 243 6.02 -21.20 -5.93
CA LEU A 243 7.38 -20.76 -6.30
C LEU A 243 8.38 -21.20 -5.23
N SER A 244 9.29 -22.10 -5.57
CA SER A 244 10.36 -22.57 -4.66
C SER A 244 11.60 -21.68 -4.70
N GLU A 245 12.46 -21.80 -3.70
CA GLU A 245 13.77 -21.13 -3.66
C GLU A 245 14.70 -21.60 -4.80
N GLU A 246 14.58 -22.86 -5.23
CA GLU A 246 15.33 -23.38 -6.38
C GLU A 246 14.92 -22.69 -7.68
N GLU A 247 13.61 -22.55 -7.90
CA GLU A 247 13.07 -21.86 -9.08
C GLU A 247 13.42 -20.37 -9.06
N LYS A 248 13.36 -19.70 -7.90
CA LYS A 248 13.81 -18.31 -7.80
C LYS A 248 15.25 -18.13 -8.26
N LYS A 249 16.15 -19.04 -7.86
CA LYS A 249 17.56 -19.02 -8.28
C LYS A 249 17.69 -19.28 -9.77
N GLU A 250 16.97 -20.25 -10.32
CA GLU A 250 16.99 -20.57 -11.76
C GLU A 250 16.61 -19.36 -12.62
N PHE A 251 15.61 -18.59 -12.18
CA PHE A 251 15.09 -17.46 -12.94
C PHE A 251 15.76 -16.12 -12.58
N ASN A 252 16.78 -16.08 -11.72
CA ASN A 252 17.39 -14.85 -11.20
C ASN A 252 16.33 -13.88 -10.64
N PHE A 253 15.49 -14.40 -9.76
CA PHE A 253 14.40 -13.66 -9.12
C PHE A 253 14.90 -12.44 -8.37
N GLU A 254 14.25 -11.29 -8.58
CA GLU A 254 14.41 -10.09 -7.79
C GLU A 254 13.17 -9.82 -6.92
N LYS A 255 13.35 -9.07 -5.82
CA LYS A 255 12.24 -8.75 -4.90
C LYS A 255 11.12 -8.04 -5.66
N GLY A 256 9.93 -8.62 -5.64
CA GLY A 256 8.75 -8.10 -6.34
C GLY A 256 8.49 -8.71 -7.72
N ASP A 257 9.35 -9.62 -8.22
CA ASP A 257 9.13 -10.27 -9.52
C ASP A 257 7.85 -11.13 -9.55
N ASN A 258 7.45 -11.65 -8.39
CA ASN A 258 6.24 -12.45 -8.25
C ASN A 258 4.97 -11.62 -7.96
N GLU A 259 5.09 -10.28 -7.88
CA GLU A 259 3.96 -9.39 -7.63
C GLU A 259 2.93 -9.51 -8.75
N GLY A 260 1.66 -9.61 -8.34
CA GLY A 260 0.52 -9.79 -9.23
C GLY A 260 0.29 -11.21 -9.77
N PHE A 261 1.22 -12.17 -9.60
CA PHE A 261 1.08 -13.51 -10.17
C PHE A 261 -0.17 -14.26 -9.67
N VAL A 262 -0.51 -14.08 -8.39
CA VAL A 262 -1.70 -14.65 -7.76
C VAL A 262 -3.01 -14.22 -8.44
N ASN A 263 -3.05 -13.09 -9.16
CA ASN A 263 -4.26 -12.66 -9.86
C ASN A 263 -4.47 -13.36 -11.20
N ILE A 264 -3.41 -13.87 -11.84
CA ILE A 264 -3.46 -14.38 -13.22
C ILE A 264 -4.45 -15.55 -13.36
N PRO A 265 -4.48 -16.54 -12.45
CA PRO A 265 -5.42 -17.66 -12.57
C PRO A 265 -6.90 -17.26 -12.51
N LEU A 266 -7.23 -16.10 -11.90
CA LEU A 266 -8.61 -15.60 -11.86
C LEU A 266 -9.13 -15.17 -13.24
N ALA A 267 -8.27 -15.07 -14.25
CA ALA A 267 -8.70 -14.85 -15.63
C ALA A 267 -9.25 -16.13 -16.31
N ILE A 268 -9.09 -17.29 -15.67
CA ILE A 268 -9.67 -18.55 -16.14
C ILE A 268 -11.15 -18.56 -15.78
N ASP A 269 -12.00 -18.90 -16.76
CA ASP A 269 -13.44 -19.03 -16.55
C ASP A 269 -13.74 -19.99 -15.38
N GLU A 270 -14.76 -19.66 -14.60
CA GLU A 270 -15.18 -20.41 -13.40
C GLU A 270 -14.19 -20.43 -12.22
N ILE A 271 -12.99 -19.82 -12.29
CA ILE A 271 -12.07 -19.73 -11.14
C ILE A 271 -12.38 -18.49 -10.30
N ILE A 272 -12.80 -18.72 -9.06
CA ILE A 272 -13.15 -17.66 -8.10
C ILE A 272 -12.09 -17.47 -7.01
N LEU A 273 -11.18 -18.43 -6.82
CA LEU A 273 -10.11 -18.39 -5.81
C LEU A 273 -8.77 -18.76 -6.42
N SER A 274 -7.75 -17.95 -6.17
CA SER A 274 -6.37 -18.22 -6.54
C SER A 274 -5.46 -18.14 -5.32
N CYS A 275 -4.67 -19.19 -5.14
CA CYS A 275 -3.69 -19.33 -4.08
C CYS A 275 -2.28 -19.32 -4.68
N PHE A 276 -1.36 -18.60 -4.05
CA PHE A 276 0.04 -18.57 -4.43
C PHE A 276 0.96 -18.76 -3.24
N PHE A 277 1.72 -19.85 -3.25
CA PHE A 277 2.62 -20.23 -2.16
C PHE A 277 4.08 -20.05 -2.59
N VAL A 278 4.83 -19.25 -1.83
CA VAL A 278 6.19 -18.86 -2.18
C VAL A 278 7.10 -19.19 -1.01
N GLU A 279 8.13 -20.02 -1.24
CA GLU A 279 9.16 -20.24 -0.22
C GLU A 279 9.88 -18.94 0.10
N THR A 280 10.35 -18.74 1.33
CA THR A 280 11.19 -17.61 1.72
C THR A 280 12.59 -18.08 2.08
N GLU A 281 13.56 -17.16 2.09
CA GLU A 281 14.95 -17.49 2.44
C GLU A 281 15.06 -18.05 3.87
N GLU A 282 14.15 -17.66 4.76
CA GLU A 282 14.08 -18.14 6.14
C GLU A 282 13.40 -19.52 6.28
N GLY A 283 13.00 -20.15 5.16
CA GLY A 283 12.38 -21.46 5.13
C GLY A 283 10.88 -21.48 5.46
N PHE A 284 10.21 -20.33 5.42
CA PHE A 284 8.75 -20.24 5.53
C PHE A 284 8.07 -20.31 4.16
N ILE A 285 6.75 -20.51 4.16
CA ILE A 285 5.92 -20.36 2.97
C ILE A 285 5.06 -19.10 3.15
N LYS A 286 5.32 -18.09 2.32
CA LYS A 286 4.43 -16.93 2.19
C LYS A 286 3.23 -17.32 1.34
N VAL A 287 2.04 -17.05 1.87
CA VAL A 287 0.76 -17.34 1.22
C VAL A 287 0.14 -16.04 0.73
N SER A 288 -0.23 -16.01 -0.55
CA SER A 288 -1.06 -14.95 -1.14
C SER A 288 -2.36 -15.55 -1.66
N LEU A 289 -3.48 -14.95 -1.30
CA LEU A 289 -4.82 -15.34 -1.71
C LEU A 289 -5.47 -14.19 -2.48
N ARG A 290 -6.12 -14.53 -3.59
CA ARG A 290 -6.97 -13.61 -4.36
C ARG A 290 -8.27 -14.29 -4.72
N SER A 291 -9.37 -13.54 -4.72
CA SER A 291 -10.66 -14.06 -5.15
C SER A 291 -11.44 -13.07 -6.02
N GLN A 292 -12.45 -13.59 -6.72
CA GLN A 292 -13.48 -12.81 -7.39
C GLN A 292 -14.81 -12.97 -6.65
N GLY A 293 -15.64 -11.93 -6.70
CA GLY A 293 -16.95 -11.93 -6.07
C GLY A 293 -16.86 -11.75 -4.56
N ASP A 294 -17.45 -12.68 -3.82
CA ASP A 294 -17.72 -12.61 -2.38
C ASP A 294 -16.97 -13.67 -1.55
N PHE A 295 -16.07 -14.45 -2.18
CA PHE A 295 -15.27 -15.43 -1.46
C PHE A 295 -14.29 -14.73 -0.49
N PRO A 296 -14.36 -15.01 0.83
CA PRO A 296 -13.63 -14.24 1.83
C PRO A 296 -12.20 -14.76 2.08
N CYS A 297 -11.25 -14.31 1.25
CA CYS A 297 -9.82 -14.63 1.41
C CYS A 297 -9.29 -14.28 2.81
N ASN A 298 -9.76 -13.20 3.42
CA ASN A 298 -9.33 -12.77 4.76
C ASN A 298 -9.68 -13.77 5.86
N LYS A 299 -10.84 -14.41 5.78
CA LYS A 299 -11.24 -15.46 6.72
C LYS A 299 -10.38 -16.71 6.55
N MET A 300 -10.14 -17.11 5.30
CA MET A 300 -9.27 -18.24 4.99
C MET A 300 -7.83 -18.00 5.47
N ALA A 301 -7.29 -16.79 5.25
CA ALA A 301 -5.97 -16.40 5.73
C ALA A 301 -5.86 -16.48 7.25
N ALA A 302 -6.84 -15.92 7.97
CA ALA A 302 -6.85 -15.93 9.43
C ALA A 302 -6.97 -17.34 10.03
N GLU A 303 -7.81 -18.20 9.44
CA GLU A 303 -8.07 -19.54 9.96
C GLU A 303 -6.94 -20.53 9.68
N TYR A 304 -6.36 -20.50 8.48
CA TYR A 304 -5.44 -21.55 8.01
C TYR A 304 -3.97 -21.11 7.94
N PHE A 305 -3.70 -19.81 7.91
CA PHE A 305 -2.35 -19.28 7.65
C PHE A 305 -1.91 -18.21 8.65
N ASN A 306 -2.64 -18.04 9.77
CA ASN A 306 -2.37 -17.00 10.77
C ASN A 306 -2.26 -15.59 10.16
N GLY A 307 -2.95 -15.37 9.05
CA GLY A 307 -2.86 -14.18 8.21
C GLY A 307 -4.08 -13.27 8.31
N GLY A 308 -4.30 -12.48 7.27
CA GLY A 308 -5.43 -11.56 7.16
C GLY A 308 -5.40 -10.72 5.88
N GLY A 309 -6.23 -9.68 5.84
CA GLY A 309 -6.33 -8.75 4.72
C GLY A 309 -7.77 -8.38 4.36
N HIS A 310 -7.98 -8.07 3.08
CA HIS A 310 -9.26 -7.71 2.48
C HIS A 310 -10.03 -8.94 1.99
N LEU A 311 -11.34 -8.77 1.72
CA LEU A 311 -12.22 -9.82 1.21
C LEU A 311 -11.61 -10.58 0.04
N ASN A 312 -11.09 -9.85 -0.96
CA ASN A 312 -10.59 -10.43 -2.22
C ASN A 312 -9.06 -10.47 -2.34
N ALA A 313 -8.35 -10.02 -1.31
CA ALA A 313 -6.89 -9.93 -1.31
C ALA A 313 -6.37 -10.09 0.11
N SER A 314 -5.77 -11.25 0.41
CA SER A 314 -5.24 -11.57 1.75
C SER A 314 -3.98 -12.41 1.65
N GLY A 315 -3.31 -12.61 2.77
CA GLY A 315 -2.13 -13.46 2.85
C GLY A 315 -1.74 -13.78 4.29
N GLY A 316 -0.72 -14.61 4.43
CA GLY A 316 -0.14 -15.08 5.69
C GLY A 316 1.31 -15.50 5.48
#